data_AF-A0A3P3W283-F1
#
_entry.id   AF-A0A3P3W283-F1
#
_cell.length_a   1.000
_cell.length_b   1.000
_cell.length_c   1.000
_cell.angle_alpha   90.00
_cell.angle_beta   90.00
_cell.angle_gamma   90.00
#
_symmetry.space_group_name_H-M   'P 1'
#
loop_
_entity.id
_entity.type
_entity.pdbx_description
1 polymer ?
#
loop_
_entity_poly.entity_id
_entity_poly.type
_entity_poly.pdbx_seq_one_letter_code
_entity_poly.pdbx_strand_id
1 'polypeptide(L)'
;MKKNIYLFLLALLSQTSFAQFEGYENATSNKELIEFLESDKGKFERYINLFTETKEPTEPREAKPIKFEFNQAEFDRQVEEKSHYNFKFINDIKNDKIVVYFLKDHNVYSSLDDLGAQIYPTKIYYHDGTTEIPVEKKSLSRSFPNDLELKKAVNKFDTEFVFSTPKQLDSIVIPVKNKLKSKSKGFDFEIIKKDDQSVTFKTNYPDTDFIEVQAISENNKRIKKKSYTILSITQESFKEASNKLIKQIDKVLAIAKKDSLMDFEKFKVKFFSNLESLKNETENIFNKDSNESYITYTFGAPVKQLIMYYNEGVYERKINNTITLKKNQPYLSSYEDGKISFYDLNGKLITEIEGNYYYENERFYTDLNRYYYFDLSKKQMIPLSYYKIEIVSNNFILAKEDDESPFELIDGNNKKIMTVDGYNYDKDFDVTLIHSNNKYYILNNQNQEPIEIKNIDKLSYAEKGYFVANKNNKFGFVDSNGKIIIPIEYDEVQPFDDFVDLTYQDVLFGVKK
;
A
#
# COMPACT_ATOMS: atom_id res chain seq x y z
N MET A 1 -3.89 -7.93 -6.70
CA MET A 1 -3.76 -9.39 -6.56
C MET A 1 -5.14 -9.99 -6.41
N LYS A 2 -5.50 -10.89 -7.33
CA LYS A 2 -6.81 -11.51 -7.57
C LYS A 2 -7.56 -11.93 -6.30
N LYS A 3 -8.86 -11.61 -6.17
CA LYS A 3 -9.68 -12.10 -5.06
C LYS A 3 -11.05 -12.61 -5.51
N ASN A 4 -11.24 -13.89 -5.18
CA ASN A 4 -12.37 -14.78 -5.48
C ASN A 4 -13.64 -14.40 -4.70
N ILE A 5 -14.80 -14.86 -5.17
CA ILE A 5 -16.13 -14.80 -4.51
C ILE A 5 -16.17 -15.50 -3.14
N TYR A 6 -15.13 -16.25 -2.78
CA TYR A 6 -14.86 -16.63 -1.39
C TYR A 6 -14.79 -15.40 -0.44
N LEU A 7 -14.32 -14.24 -0.93
CA LEU A 7 -14.39 -12.98 -0.19
C LEU A 7 -15.79 -12.37 -0.14
N PHE A 8 -16.73 -12.72 -1.02
CA PHE A 8 -18.11 -12.22 -0.97
C PHE A 8 -18.83 -12.73 0.29
N LEU A 9 -18.64 -14.01 0.62
CA LEU A 9 -19.18 -14.63 1.84
C LEU A 9 -18.45 -14.20 3.13
N LEU A 10 -17.21 -13.73 3.02
CA LEU A 10 -16.45 -13.10 4.12
C LEU A 10 -16.75 -11.59 4.25
N ALA A 11 -17.04 -10.88 3.16
CA ALA A 11 -17.37 -9.45 3.15
C ALA A 11 -18.77 -9.17 3.70
N LEU A 12 -19.70 -10.13 3.56
CA LEU A 12 -20.98 -10.16 4.24
C LEU A 12 -20.86 -10.20 5.77
N LEU A 13 -19.67 -10.52 6.32
CA LEU A 13 -19.36 -10.47 7.75
C LEU A 13 -18.57 -9.22 8.17
N SER A 14 -18.14 -8.34 7.25
CA SER A 14 -17.18 -7.26 7.56
C SER A 14 -17.53 -5.85 7.06
N GLN A 15 -18.77 -5.56 6.64
CA GLN A 15 -19.25 -4.22 6.25
C GLN A 15 -18.29 -3.38 5.38
N THR A 16 -17.84 -3.90 4.23
CA THR A 16 -17.16 -3.09 3.20
C THR A 16 -17.92 -3.12 1.88
N SER A 17 -18.02 -1.96 1.23
CA SER A 17 -18.78 -1.75 -0.01
C SER A 17 -18.21 -2.52 -1.21
N PHE A 18 -19.15 -3.04 -2.01
CA PHE A 18 -18.95 -3.84 -3.21
C PHE A 18 -18.43 -3.01 -4.39
N ALA A 19 -17.22 -3.28 -4.84
CA ALA A 19 -16.79 -3.03 -6.21
C ALA A 19 -15.87 -4.17 -6.66
N GLN A 20 -16.09 -4.64 -7.89
CA GLN A 20 -15.27 -5.60 -8.66
C GLN A 20 -15.65 -7.09 -8.57
N PHE A 21 -16.67 -7.45 -9.36
CA PHE A 21 -17.04 -8.81 -9.77
C PHE A 21 -16.51 -9.14 -11.18
N GLU A 22 -15.21 -9.00 -11.43
CA GLU A 22 -14.66 -9.24 -12.78
C GLU A 22 -15.03 -10.64 -13.34
N GLY A 23 -15.26 -11.66 -12.50
CA GLY A 23 -15.71 -12.98 -12.98
C GLY A 23 -17.18 -13.03 -13.44
N TYR A 24 -18.12 -12.59 -12.60
CA TYR A 24 -19.56 -12.64 -12.92
C TYR A 24 -19.96 -11.60 -13.97
N GLU A 25 -19.32 -10.42 -13.99
CA GLU A 25 -19.61 -9.37 -14.97
C GLU A 25 -19.13 -9.75 -16.37
N ASN A 26 -17.98 -10.43 -16.47
CA ASN A 26 -17.39 -10.91 -17.72
C ASN A 26 -17.90 -12.29 -18.17
N ALA A 27 -18.82 -12.91 -17.42
CA ALA A 27 -19.43 -14.16 -17.86
C ALA A 27 -20.10 -13.97 -19.22
N THR A 28 -19.94 -14.95 -20.11
CA THR A 28 -20.50 -14.91 -21.47
C THR A 28 -21.68 -15.87 -21.64
N SER A 29 -22.07 -16.59 -20.59
CA SER A 29 -23.17 -17.56 -20.66
C SER A 29 -23.88 -17.80 -19.32
N ASN A 30 -25.14 -18.25 -19.38
CA ASN A 30 -25.92 -18.63 -18.19
C ASN A 30 -25.24 -19.77 -17.41
N LYS A 31 -24.66 -20.72 -18.15
CA LYS A 31 -23.97 -21.89 -17.59
C LYS A 31 -22.79 -21.46 -16.72
N GLU A 32 -22.00 -20.51 -17.19
CA GLU A 32 -20.84 -19.98 -16.47
C GLU A 32 -21.24 -19.27 -15.16
N LEU A 33 -22.32 -18.47 -15.18
CA LEU A 33 -22.87 -17.86 -13.96
C LEU A 33 -23.33 -18.90 -12.92
N ILE A 34 -23.95 -20.00 -13.37
CA ILE A 34 -24.37 -21.10 -12.49
C ILE A 34 -23.14 -21.82 -11.92
N GLU A 35 -22.16 -22.16 -12.75
CA GLU A 35 -20.92 -22.83 -12.33
C GLU A 35 -20.12 -22.02 -11.32
N PHE A 36 -20.08 -20.69 -11.46
CA PHE A 36 -19.48 -19.81 -10.46
C PHE A 36 -20.18 -19.94 -9.10
N LEU A 37 -21.51 -19.82 -9.07
CA LEU A 37 -22.26 -19.93 -7.82
C LEU A 37 -22.13 -21.32 -7.17
N GLU A 38 -22.08 -22.40 -7.96
CA GLU A 38 -21.80 -23.75 -7.46
C GLU A 38 -20.40 -23.87 -6.87
N SER A 39 -19.39 -23.32 -7.56
CA SER A 39 -18.01 -23.29 -7.10
C SER A 39 -17.88 -22.57 -5.76
N ASP A 40 -18.56 -21.44 -5.61
CA ASP A 40 -18.50 -20.63 -4.39
C ASP A 40 -19.29 -21.24 -3.24
N LYS A 41 -20.44 -21.86 -3.52
CA LYS A 41 -21.11 -22.73 -2.55
C LYS A 41 -20.18 -23.81 -2.03
N GLY A 42 -19.49 -24.53 -2.91
CA GLY A 42 -18.54 -25.58 -2.52
C GLY A 42 -17.31 -25.06 -1.76
N LYS A 43 -16.87 -23.81 -1.99
CA LYS A 43 -15.84 -23.17 -1.16
C LYS A 43 -16.40 -22.79 0.22
N PHE A 44 -17.64 -22.33 0.30
CA PHE A 44 -18.31 -22.00 1.54
C PHE A 44 -18.54 -23.23 2.43
N GLU A 45 -18.99 -24.34 1.85
CA GLU A 45 -19.15 -25.62 2.56
C GLU A 45 -17.82 -26.10 3.12
N ARG A 46 -16.74 -26.02 2.34
CA ARG A 46 -15.38 -26.32 2.80
C ARG A 46 -14.94 -25.41 3.94
N TYR A 47 -15.27 -24.11 3.87
CA TYR A 47 -15.01 -23.16 4.95
C TYR A 47 -15.76 -23.57 6.22
N ILE A 48 -17.06 -23.83 6.15
CA ILE A 48 -17.86 -24.26 7.32
C ILE A 48 -17.26 -25.52 7.94
N ASN A 49 -16.85 -26.50 7.13
CA ASN A 49 -16.25 -27.73 7.65
C ASN A 49 -14.92 -27.45 8.38
N LEU A 50 -14.08 -26.53 7.89
CA LEU A 50 -12.85 -26.14 8.59
C LEU A 50 -13.09 -25.59 9.99
N PHE A 51 -14.25 -24.95 10.24
CA PHE A 51 -14.59 -24.35 11.53
C PHE A 51 -15.57 -25.18 12.36
N THR A 52 -16.12 -26.27 11.82
CA THR A 52 -17.13 -27.10 12.50
C THR A 52 -16.73 -28.56 12.68
N GLU A 53 -15.69 -29.04 11.98
CA GLU A 53 -15.12 -30.37 12.21
C GLU A 53 -14.11 -30.35 13.36
N THR A 54 -14.30 -31.24 14.33
CA THR A 54 -13.27 -31.62 15.29
C THR A 54 -12.18 -32.39 14.55
N LYS A 55 -11.03 -31.77 14.30
CA LYS A 55 -9.86 -32.46 13.75
C LYS A 55 -9.43 -33.59 14.68
N GLU A 56 -8.87 -34.66 14.09
CA GLU A 56 -8.32 -35.77 14.87
C GLU A 56 -7.30 -35.31 15.91
N PRO A 57 -7.22 -35.99 17.07
CA PRO A 57 -6.27 -35.66 18.11
C PRO A 57 -4.86 -35.72 17.53
N THR A 58 -4.21 -34.58 17.46
CA THR A 58 -2.78 -34.50 17.19
C THR A 58 -2.08 -34.26 18.52
N GLU A 59 -0.91 -34.87 18.74
CA GLU A 59 -0.21 -34.73 20.01
C GLU A 59 0.05 -33.26 20.39
N PRO A 60 -0.09 -32.90 21.67
CA PRO A 60 0.18 -31.54 22.14
C PRO A 60 1.67 -31.22 21.96
N ARG A 61 1.97 -30.02 21.45
CA ARG A 61 3.36 -29.56 21.31
C ARG A 61 3.81 -28.88 22.60
N GLU A 62 4.85 -29.41 23.22
CA GLU A 62 5.47 -28.80 24.39
C GLU A 62 5.97 -27.39 24.08
N ALA A 63 5.89 -26.52 25.08
CA ALA A 63 6.22 -25.12 24.96
C ALA A 63 7.02 -24.64 26.16
N LYS A 64 8.04 -23.81 25.90
CA LYS A 64 8.75 -23.08 26.95
C LYS A 64 8.01 -21.76 27.25
N PRO A 65 8.15 -21.22 28.47
CA PRO A 65 7.71 -19.86 28.77
C PRO A 65 8.33 -18.88 27.77
N ILE A 66 7.54 -17.91 27.30
CA ILE A 66 8.08 -16.83 26.47
C ILE A 66 8.74 -15.83 27.40
N LYS A 67 9.99 -15.50 27.09
CA LYS A 67 10.67 -14.32 27.60
C LYS A 67 10.91 -13.42 26.40
N PHE A 68 10.52 -12.16 26.52
CA PHE A 68 10.78 -11.14 25.53
C PHE A 68 11.81 -10.19 26.10
N GLU A 69 12.98 -10.14 25.47
CA GLU A 69 14.02 -9.17 25.78
C GLU A 69 13.99 -8.13 24.67
N PHE A 70 13.41 -6.96 24.95
CA PHE A 70 13.35 -5.87 23.99
C PHE A 70 14.68 -5.12 23.96
N ASN A 71 15.39 -5.17 22.84
CA ASN A 71 16.59 -4.36 22.63
C ASN A 71 16.19 -2.98 22.09
N GLN A 72 15.99 -2.04 23.01
CA GLN A 72 15.58 -0.67 22.67
C GLN A 72 16.60 0.04 21.77
N ALA A 73 17.90 -0.12 22.04
CA ALA A 73 18.95 0.58 21.28
C ALA A 73 18.97 0.14 19.80
N GLU A 74 18.77 -1.15 19.54
CA GLU A 74 18.69 -1.67 18.18
C GLU A 74 17.42 -1.19 17.46
N PHE A 75 16.28 -1.18 18.15
CA PHE A 75 15.05 -0.63 17.58
C PHE A 75 15.18 0.86 17.27
N ASP A 76 15.75 1.65 18.18
CA ASP A 76 15.99 3.08 17.96
C ASP A 76 16.91 3.32 16.76
N ARG A 77 17.98 2.52 16.60
CA ARG A 77 18.86 2.60 15.43
C ARG A 77 18.10 2.36 14.12
N GLN A 78 17.27 1.31 14.08
CA GLN A 78 16.48 1.00 12.89
C GLN A 78 15.45 2.09 12.59
N VAL A 79 14.75 2.60 13.60
CA VAL A 79 13.81 3.72 13.43
C VAL A 79 14.52 4.96 12.88
N GLU A 80 15.73 5.26 13.38
CA GLU A 80 16.53 6.38 12.87
C GLU A 80 16.86 6.19 11.39
N GLU A 81 17.48 5.06 11.04
CA GLU A 81 17.85 4.72 9.66
C GLU A 81 16.64 4.79 8.71
N LYS A 82 15.50 4.23 9.10
CA LYS A 82 14.29 4.20 8.27
C LYS A 82 13.56 5.55 8.16
N SER A 83 13.82 6.48 9.07
CA SER A 83 13.20 7.81 9.03
C SER A 83 13.89 8.79 8.08
N HIS A 84 15.13 8.51 7.68
CA HIS A 84 15.93 9.36 6.78
C HIS A 84 15.54 9.24 5.31
N TYR A 85 14.71 8.25 4.94
CA TYR A 85 14.30 8.10 3.56
C TYR A 85 13.37 9.22 3.11
N ASN A 86 13.55 9.65 1.86
CA ASN A 86 12.76 10.71 1.27
C ASN A 86 11.41 10.18 0.80
N PHE A 87 10.39 10.31 1.64
CA PHE A 87 9.01 9.98 1.27
C PHE A 87 8.48 11.02 0.29
N LYS A 88 7.97 10.54 -0.84
CA LYS A 88 7.37 11.37 -1.89
C LYS A 88 5.93 10.95 -2.14
N PHE A 89 5.12 11.86 -2.67
CA PHE A 89 3.77 11.58 -3.10
C PHE A 89 3.46 12.23 -4.45
N ILE A 90 2.33 11.86 -5.05
CA ILE A 90 1.74 12.55 -6.21
C ILE A 90 0.30 12.94 -5.88
N ASN A 91 -0.18 14.04 -6.47
CA ASN A 91 -1.62 14.31 -6.54
C ASN A 91 -2.19 13.67 -7.81
N ASP A 92 -3.44 13.24 -7.72
CA ASP A 92 -4.23 12.70 -8.82
C ASP A 92 -5.68 13.14 -8.65
N ILE A 93 -6.52 12.87 -9.65
CA ILE A 93 -7.95 13.13 -9.59
C ILE A 93 -8.76 11.90 -10.00
N LYS A 94 -9.72 11.52 -9.14
CA LYS A 94 -10.61 10.39 -9.36
C LYS A 94 -12.02 10.75 -8.93
N ASN A 95 -13.00 10.56 -9.81
CA ASN A 95 -14.41 10.91 -9.57
C ASN A 95 -14.56 12.36 -9.05
N ASP A 96 -13.89 13.32 -9.70
CA ASP A 96 -13.83 14.74 -9.32
C ASP A 96 -13.29 15.04 -7.92
N LYS A 97 -12.58 14.09 -7.29
CA LYS A 97 -11.90 14.27 -6.00
C LYS A 97 -10.40 14.17 -6.16
N ILE A 98 -9.69 15.06 -5.48
CA ILE A 98 -8.24 15.02 -5.43
C ILE A 98 -7.82 13.90 -4.49
N VAL A 99 -6.97 13.01 -5.01
CA VAL A 99 -6.43 11.87 -4.29
C VAL A 99 -4.91 12.03 -4.21
N VAL A 100 -4.33 11.65 -3.08
CA VAL A 100 -2.89 11.68 -2.88
C VAL A 100 -2.38 10.24 -2.86
N TYR A 101 -1.36 9.94 -3.67
CA TYR A 101 -0.69 8.64 -3.65
C TYR A 101 0.73 8.77 -3.16
N PHE A 102 1.03 8.10 -2.04
CA PHE A 102 2.39 7.97 -1.54
C PHE A 102 3.15 6.99 -2.42
N LEU A 103 4.34 7.40 -2.82
CA LEU A 103 5.22 6.58 -3.63
C LEU A 103 5.99 5.66 -2.70
N LYS A 104 5.75 4.38 -2.88
CA LYS A 104 6.46 3.33 -2.16
C LYS A 104 7.79 3.11 -2.89
N ASP A 105 8.87 3.67 -2.36
CA ASP A 105 10.19 3.15 -2.72
C ASP A 105 10.27 1.74 -2.14
N HIS A 106 10.34 0.72 -3.00
CA HIS A 106 10.32 -0.68 -2.60
C HIS A 106 11.50 -1.08 -1.70
N ASN A 107 12.59 -0.31 -1.70
CA ASN A 107 13.73 -0.51 -0.81
C ASN A 107 13.51 0.07 0.60
N VAL A 108 12.49 0.92 0.76
CA VAL A 108 12.20 1.70 1.98
C VAL A 108 10.89 1.28 2.63
N TYR A 109 9.86 1.05 1.82
CA TYR A 109 8.49 0.93 2.32
C TYR A 109 8.23 -0.40 3.01
N SER A 110 8.86 -1.48 2.55
CA SER A 110 8.87 -2.77 3.27
C SER A 110 9.32 -2.55 4.72
N SER A 111 10.34 -1.72 4.92
CA SER A 111 10.93 -1.51 6.24
C SER A 111 10.16 -0.61 7.21
N LEU A 112 9.28 0.30 6.74
CA LEU A 112 8.42 1.08 7.65
C LEU A 112 7.20 0.28 8.12
N ASP A 113 6.58 -0.48 7.22
CA ASP A 113 5.47 -1.38 7.57
C ASP A 113 5.95 -2.50 8.50
N ASP A 114 7.17 -3.03 8.28
CA ASP A 114 7.79 -4.03 9.14
C ASP A 114 8.03 -3.51 10.57
N LEU A 115 8.30 -2.21 10.73
CA LEU A 115 8.43 -1.54 12.02
C LEU A 115 7.09 -1.03 12.58
N GLY A 116 5.98 -1.25 11.87
CA GLY A 116 4.65 -0.83 12.29
C GLY A 116 4.45 0.70 12.35
N ALA A 117 5.22 1.46 11.57
CA ALA A 117 5.19 2.92 11.61
C ALA A 117 3.79 3.45 11.24
N GLN A 118 3.30 4.41 12.03
CA GLN A 118 2.09 5.18 11.73
C GLN A 118 2.51 6.61 11.36
N ILE A 119 2.05 7.09 10.22
CA ILE A 119 2.45 8.40 9.70
C ILE A 119 1.26 9.34 9.87
N TYR A 120 1.36 10.37 10.70
CA TYR A 120 0.25 11.30 10.92
C TYR A 120 0.54 12.65 10.27
N PRO A 121 -0.35 13.17 9.41
CA PRO A 121 -0.21 14.53 8.92
C PRO A 121 -0.48 15.50 10.08
N THR A 122 0.46 16.40 10.32
CA THR A 122 0.34 17.46 11.33
C THR A 122 -0.04 18.79 10.69
N LYS A 123 0.36 19.00 9.43
CA LYS A 123 -0.02 20.16 8.64
C LYS A 123 0.07 19.87 7.14
N ILE A 124 -0.95 20.31 6.40
CA ILE A 124 -1.06 20.19 4.94
C ILE A 124 -0.80 21.56 4.33
N TYR A 125 0.03 21.62 3.30
CA TYR A 125 0.30 22.84 2.53
C TYR A 125 -0.20 22.65 1.11
N TYR A 126 -1.07 23.54 0.65
CA TYR A 126 -1.63 23.49 -0.69
C TYR A 126 -0.83 24.35 -1.67
N HIS A 127 -0.99 24.08 -2.97
CA HIS A 127 -0.30 24.83 -4.03
C HIS A 127 -0.69 26.32 -4.11
N ASP A 128 -1.86 26.70 -3.61
CA ASP A 128 -2.31 28.09 -3.55
C ASP A 128 -1.74 28.87 -2.35
N GLY A 129 -0.86 28.23 -1.56
CA GLY A 129 -0.24 28.80 -0.36
C GLY A 129 -1.08 28.70 0.91
N THR A 130 -2.33 28.22 0.82
CA THR A 130 -3.16 27.94 2.00
C THR A 130 -2.66 26.71 2.74
N THR A 131 -2.99 26.62 4.04
CA THR A 131 -2.61 25.48 4.87
C THR A 131 -3.79 24.98 5.69
N GLU A 132 -3.78 23.69 6.01
CA GLU A 132 -4.79 23.04 6.83
C GLU A 132 -4.15 22.18 7.92
N ILE A 133 -4.75 22.16 9.10
CA ILE A 133 -4.41 21.23 10.18
C ILE A 133 -5.49 20.14 10.17
N PRO A 134 -5.15 18.86 9.91
CA PRO A 134 -6.13 17.79 9.89
C PRO A 134 -6.88 17.68 11.21
N VAL A 135 -8.21 17.65 11.15
CA VAL A 135 -9.08 17.54 12.34
C VAL A 135 -9.04 16.11 12.91
N GLU A 136 -8.97 15.10 12.05
CA GLU A 136 -8.84 13.70 12.44
C GLU A 136 -7.39 13.20 12.26
N LYS A 137 -6.85 12.56 13.29
CA LYS A 137 -5.54 11.88 13.22
C LYS A 137 -5.69 10.52 12.54
N LYS A 138 -5.68 10.50 11.20
CA LYS A 138 -5.58 9.25 10.42
C LYS A 138 -4.14 8.99 9.99
N SER A 139 -3.69 7.74 10.11
CA SER A 139 -2.36 7.33 9.67
C SER A 139 -2.30 7.14 8.16
N LEU A 140 -1.20 7.55 7.52
CA LEU A 140 -0.95 7.48 6.09
C LEU A 140 -0.23 6.18 5.67
N SER A 141 0.20 5.35 6.62
CA SER A 141 1.15 4.25 6.37
C SER A 141 0.61 3.04 5.61
N ARG A 142 -0.71 2.84 5.51
CA ARG A 142 -1.27 1.65 4.82
C ARG A 142 -1.86 1.95 3.44
N SER A 143 -2.28 3.18 3.24
CA SER A 143 -2.72 3.80 2.01
C SER A 143 -3.16 5.22 2.38
N PHE A 144 -3.25 6.12 1.42
CA PHE A 144 -3.99 7.36 1.58
C PHE A 144 -5.23 7.26 0.69
N PRO A 145 -6.27 6.51 1.09
CA PRO A 145 -7.54 6.57 0.39
C PRO A 145 -8.18 7.93 0.67
N ASN A 146 -9.33 8.19 0.04
CA ASN A 146 -10.19 9.38 0.18
C ASN A 146 -10.63 9.75 1.63
N ASP A 147 -9.98 9.19 2.65
CA ASP A 147 -10.26 9.33 4.08
C ASP A 147 -10.00 10.75 4.61
N LEU A 148 -9.20 11.52 3.89
CA LEU A 148 -9.10 12.98 4.00
C LEU A 148 -9.80 13.56 2.77
N GLU A 149 -10.92 14.26 2.98
CA GLU A 149 -11.68 14.93 1.91
C GLU A 149 -10.92 16.16 1.40
N LEU A 150 -9.81 15.93 0.71
CA LEU A 150 -8.96 16.99 0.17
C LEU A 150 -9.68 17.68 -1.00
N LYS A 151 -9.90 18.98 -0.84
CA LYS A 151 -10.51 19.83 -1.88
C LYS A 151 -9.48 20.47 -2.81
N LYS A 152 -8.19 20.37 -2.49
CA LYS A 152 -7.08 21.03 -3.19
C LYS A 152 -5.87 20.09 -3.28
N ALA A 153 -5.08 20.26 -4.33
CA ALA A 153 -3.84 19.53 -4.54
C ALA A 153 -2.81 19.96 -3.49
N VAL A 154 -2.16 18.97 -2.90
CA VAL A 154 -1.21 19.16 -1.82
C VAL A 154 0.18 19.38 -2.41
N ASN A 155 0.87 20.39 -1.90
CA ASN A 155 2.27 20.69 -2.22
C ASN A 155 3.23 19.91 -1.30
N LYS A 156 2.97 19.91 0.01
CA LYS A 156 3.73 19.14 0.99
C LYS A 156 2.93 18.85 2.25
N PHE A 157 3.41 17.89 3.02
CA PHE A 157 2.90 17.55 4.34
C PHE A 157 4.02 17.70 5.37
N ASP A 158 3.74 18.35 6.49
CA ASP A 158 4.48 18.08 7.72
C ASP A 158 3.79 16.90 8.41
N THR A 159 4.58 15.95 8.89
CA THR A 159 4.11 14.67 9.43
C THR A 159 4.85 14.29 10.70
N GLU A 160 4.19 13.51 11.55
CA GLU A 160 4.76 12.84 12.71
C GLU A 160 4.73 11.33 12.45
N PHE A 161 5.90 10.71 12.34
CA PHE A 161 6.04 9.26 12.24
C PHE A 161 6.09 8.71 13.66
N VAL A 162 5.13 7.84 13.99
CA VAL A 162 4.99 7.20 15.29
C VAL A 162 5.36 5.73 15.13
N PHE A 163 6.44 5.34 15.77
CA PHE A 163 6.92 3.97 15.83
C PHE A 163 6.58 3.43 17.21
N SER A 164 5.86 2.32 17.26
CA SER A 164 5.37 1.74 18.50
C SER A 164 5.81 0.29 18.59
N THR A 165 6.46 -0.05 19.70
CA THR A 165 6.92 -1.42 19.96
C THR A 165 6.63 -1.82 21.41
N PRO A 166 6.40 -3.11 21.68
CA PRO A 166 6.24 -3.60 23.03
C PRO A 166 7.45 -3.27 23.90
N LYS A 167 7.22 -2.68 25.07
CA LYS A 167 8.30 -2.45 26.04
C LYS A 167 8.63 -3.73 26.81
N GLN A 168 7.61 -4.48 27.21
CA GLN A 168 7.74 -5.78 27.85
C GLN A 168 6.50 -6.63 27.58
N LEU A 169 6.65 -7.96 27.73
CA LEU A 169 5.51 -8.87 27.76
C LEU A 169 5.13 -9.17 29.19
N ASP A 170 3.84 -9.14 29.46
CA ASP A 170 3.26 -9.69 30.67
C ASP A 170 2.24 -10.77 30.28
N SER A 171 1.72 -11.49 31.27
CA SER A 171 0.78 -12.58 31.04
C SER A 171 -0.40 -12.56 32.00
N ILE A 172 -1.51 -13.11 31.52
CA ILE A 172 -2.69 -13.43 32.31
C ILE A 172 -2.75 -14.95 32.43
N VAL A 173 -2.76 -15.45 33.67
CA VAL A 173 -2.94 -16.88 33.96
C VAL A 173 -4.38 -17.10 34.40
N ILE A 174 -5.13 -17.89 33.63
CA ILE A 174 -6.55 -18.15 33.88
C ILE A 174 -6.74 -19.63 34.23
N PRO A 175 -7.32 -19.97 35.39
CA PRO A 175 -7.75 -21.33 35.66
C PRO A 175 -8.93 -21.71 34.76
N VAL A 176 -8.87 -22.85 34.08
CA VAL A 176 -9.97 -23.30 33.20
C VAL A 176 -11.01 -24.04 34.03
N LYS A 177 -12.06 -23.33 34.43
CA LYS A 177 -13.24 -23.86 35.14
C LYS A 177 -14.51 -23.49 34.37
N ASN A 178 -15.45 -24.43 34.27
CA ASN A 178 -16.72 -24.19 33.60
C ASN A 178 -17.49 -23.03 34.23
N LYS A 179 -18.05 -22.14 33.39
CA LYS A 179 -18.82 -20.94 33.80
C LYS A 179 -18.02 -19.96 34.67
N LEU A 180 -16.69 -20.00 34.61
CA LEU A 180 -15.86 -19.01 35.27
C LEU A 180 -16.04 -17.66 34.57
N LYS A 181 -16.59 -16.70 35.30
CA LYS A 181 -16.59 -15.27 34.94
C LYS A 181 -15.47 -14.58 35.69
N SER A 182 -14.62 -13.85 34.98
CA SER A 182 -13.54 -13.10 35.62
C SER A 182 -13.20 -11.84 34.84
N LYS A 183 -12.61 -10.90 35.56
CA LYS A 183 -12.00 -9.68 35.04
C LYS A 183 -10.56 -9.68 35.48
N SER A 184 -9.64 -9.73 34.52
CA SER A 184 -8.21 -9.67 34.82
C SER A 184 -7.53 -8.69 33.89
N LYS A 185 -6.86 -7.69 34.46
CA LYS A 185 -6.09 -6.67 33.72
C LYS A 185 -6.87 -6.03 32.56
N GLY A 186 -8.14 -5.70 32.79
CA GLY A 186 -9.02 -5.08 31.79
C GLY A 186 -9.67 -6.05 30.81
N PHE A 187 -9.30 -7.34 30.82
CA PHE A 187 -9.91 -8.37 30.00
C PHE A 187 -11.05 -9.07 30.76
N ASP A 188 -12.28 -8.83 30.31
CA ASP A 188 -13.49 -9.46 30.82
C ASP A 188 -13.80 -10.71 29.99
N PHE A 189 -13.91 -11.86 30.64
CA PHE A 189 -14.24 -13.11 29.94
C PHE A 189 -15.11 -14.04 30.77
N GLU A 190 -15.83 -14.90 30.06
CA GLU A 190 -16.58 -16.02 30.61
C GLU A 190 -16.19 -17.32 29.89
N ILE A 191 -15.67 -18.31 30.62
CA ILE A 191 -15.44 -19.65 30.05
C ILE A 191 -16.79 -20.35 29.90
N ILE A 192 -17.24 -20.49 28.66
CA ILE A 192 -18.54 -21.08 28.34
C ILE A 192 -18.45 -22.58 28.04
N LYS A 193 -17.28 -23.07 27.59
CA LYS A 193 -17.06 -24.48 27.27
C LYS A 193 -15.60 -24.87 27.47
N LYS A 194 -15.39 -26.06 28.05
CA LYS A 194 -14.13 -26.80 28.05
C LYS A 194 -14.43 -28.21 27.55
N ASP A 195 -13.63 -28.71 26.62
CA ASP A 195 -13.57 -30.13 26.27
C ASP A 195 -12.12 -30.64 26.36
N ASP A 196 -11.88 -31.88 25.94
CA ASP A 196 -10.58 -32.54 26.08
C ASP A 196 -9.47 -31.92 25.22
N GLN A 197 -9.79 -30.97 24.33
CA GLN A 197 -8.82 -30.39 23.41
C GLN A 197 -8.92 -28.87 23.25
N SER A 198 -10.01 -28.27 23.70
CA SER A 198 -10.30 -26.86 23.49
C SER A 198 -10.94 -26.17 24.68
N VAL A 199 -10.76 -24.85 24.70
CA VAL A 199 -11.39 -23.95 25.66
C VAL A 199 -12.04 -22.82 24.88
N THR A 200 -13.34 -22.62 25.09
CA THR A 200 -14.11 -21.52 24.52
C THR A 200 -14.49 -20.55 25.62
N PHE A 201 -14.20 -19.27 25.39
CA PHE A 201 -14.68 -18.19 26.23
C PHE A 201 -15.38 -17.12 25.41
N LYS A 202 -16.25 -16.40 26.11
CA LYS A 202 -17.00 -15.24 25.64
C LYS A 202 -16.33 -13.98 26.19
N THR A 203 -16.16 -12.96 25.36
CA THR A 203 -15.57 -11.66 25.71
C THR A 203 -16.24 -10.53 24.93
N ASN A 204 -16.15 -9.30 25.41
CA ASN A 204 -16.58 -8.11 24.66
C ASN A 204 -15.44 -7.43 23.88
N TYR A 205 -14.27 -8.09 23.83
CA TYR A 205 -13.05 -7.60 23.20
C TYR A 205 -12.54 -8.67 22.20
N PRO A 206 -13.10 -8.76 20.98
CA PRO A 206 -12.64 -9.71 19.96
C PRO A 206 -11.17 -9.50 19.58
N ASP A 207 -10.76 -8.24 19.47
CA ASP A 207 -9.43 -7.82 19.04
C ASP A 207 -8.46 -7.70 20.22
N THR A 208 -8.45 -8.69 21.11
CA THR A 208 -7.39 -8.75 22.12
C THR A 208 -6.06 -9.07 21.47
N ASP A 209 -5.12 -8.13 21.54
CA ASP A 209 -3.71 -8.23 21.12
C ASP A 209 -2.89 -9.21 21.99
N PHE A 210 -3.37 -10.44 22.14
CA PHE A 210 -2.57 -11.49 22.74
C PHE A 210 -1.52 -11.97 21.73
N ILE A 211 -0.25 -11.65 22.00
CA ILE A 211 0.88 -12.04 21.16
C ILE A 211 1.02 -13.55 21.07
N GLU A 212 0.76 -14.23 22.18
CA GLU A 212 0.77 -15.68 22.22
C GLU A 212 -0.23 -16.19 23.26
N VAL A 213 -0.78 -17.37 22.99
CA VAL A 213 -1.57 -18.11 23.99
C VAL A 213 -0.99 -19.50 24.18
N GLN A 214 -0.62 -19.80 25.42
CA GLN A 214 -0.17 -21.11 25.86
C GLN A 214 -1.14 -21.67 26.90
N ALA A 215 -0.96 -22.95 27.24
CA ALA A 215 -1.73 -23.61 28.29
C ALA A 215 -0.82 -24.46 29.18
N ILE A 216 -1.25 -24.70 30.41
CA ILE A 216 -0.79 -25.79 31.26
C ILE A 216 -1.84 -26.90 31.16
N SER A 217 -1.42 -28.08 30.71
CA SER A 217 -2.29 -29.26 30.64
C SER A 217 -2.57 -29.83 32.03
N GLU A 218 -3.53 -30.76 32.14
CA GLU A 218 -3.80 -31.47 33.40
C GLU A 218 -2.59 -32.29 33.90
N ASN A 219 -1.71 -32.72 32.99
CA ASN A 219 -0.43 -33.37 33.31
C ASN A 219 0.69 -32.39 33.69
N ASN A 220 0.34 -31.12 33.96
CA ASN A 220 1.26 -30.02 34.28
C ASN A 220 2.34 -29.76 33.20
N LYS A 221 2.10 -30.15 31.94
CA LYS A 221 2.96 -29.77 30.82
C LYS A 221 2.50 -28.47 30.20
N ARG A 222 3.45 -27.59 29.88
CA ARG A 222 3.17 -26.36 29.14
C ARG A 222 3.09 -26.67 27.64
N ILE A 223 2.00 -26.26 27.00
CA ILE A 223 1.68 -26.60 25.61
C ILE A 223 1.28 -25.36 24.81
N LYS A 224 1.59 -25.35 23.51
CA LYS A 224 1.25 -24.26 22.59
C LYS A 224 -0.17 -24.40 22.04
N LYS A 225 -0.82 -23.27 21.80
CA LYS A 225 -2.04 -23.20 20.98
C LYS A 225 -1.73 -23.72 19.58
N LYS A 226 -2.61 -24.58 19.04
CA LYS A 226 -2.57 -25.06 17.65
C LYS A 226 -3.32 -24.14 16.70
N SER A 227 -4.51 -23.73 17.11
CA SER A 227 -5.42 -22.92 16.32
C SER A 227 -6.31 -22.11 17.25
N TYR A 228 -6.93 -21.08 16.68
CA TYR A 228 -8.03 -20.39 17.31
C TYR A 228 -9.09 -20.00 16.30
N THR A 229 -10.29 -19.80 16.81
CA THR A 229 -11.41 -19.26 16.05
C THR A 229 -12.02 -18.14 16.86
N ILE A 230 -12.35 -17.02 16.22
CA ILE A 230 -13.14 -15.92 16.78
C ILE A 230 -14.43 -15.83 15.99
N LEU A 231 -15.57 -15.88 16.66
CA LEU A 231 -16.90 -15.75 16.06
C LEU A 231 -17.73 -14.72 16.85
N SER A 232 -18.61 -13.99 16.18
CA SER A 232 -19.61 -13.12 16.85
C SER A 232 -20.73 -13.92 17.53
N ILE A 233 -20.87 -15.19 17.18
CA ILE A 233 -21.87 -16.12 17.71
C ILE A 233 -21.21 -17.44 18.12
N THR A 234 -21.91 -18.28 18.89
CA THR A 234 -21.37 -19.59 19.26
C THR A 234 -21.14 -20.46 18.01
N GLN A 235 -20.21 -21.41 18.10
CA GLN A 235 -19.92 -22.35 17.00
C GLN A 235 -21.16 -23.15 16.54
N GLU A 236 -22.07 -23.46 17.48
CA GLU A 236 -23.34 -24.14 17.19
C GLU A 236 -24.30 -23.22 16.42
N SER A 237 -24.48 -21.97 16.88
CA SER A 237 -25.28 -20.98 16.17
C SER A 237 -24.70 -20.63 14.80
N PHE A 238 -23.37 -20.59 14.68
CA PHE A 238 -22.69 -20.41 13.39
C PHE A 238 -23.01 -21.55 12.43
N LYS A 239 -22.89 -22.80 12.89
CA LYS A 239 -23.24 -23.98 12.08
C LYS A 239 -24.72 -23.95 11.64
N GLU A 240 -25.63 -23.59 12.53
CA GLU A 240 -27.06 -23.46 12.19
C GLU A 240 -27.31 -22.36 11.15
N ALA A 241 -26.72 -21.19 11.35
CA ALA A 241 -26.79 -20.04 10.44
C ALA A 241 -26.23 -20.37 9.05
N SER A 242 -25.04 -20.98 9.01
CA SER A 242 -24.39 -21.46 7.79
C SER A 242 -25.25 -22.48 7.02
N ASN A 243 -25.88 -23.42 7.72
CA ASN A 243 -26.79 -24.39 7.10
C ASN A 243 -28.04 -23.73 6.53
N LYS A 244 -28.58 -22.69 7.18
CA LYS A 244 -29.70 -21.90 6.63
C LYS A 244 -29.29 -21.18 5.35
N LEU A 245 -28.10 -20.59 5.31
CA LEU A 245 -27.59 -19.89 4.12
C LEU A 245 -27.36 -20.86 2.94
N ILE A 246 -26.77 -22.02 3.19
CA ILE A 246 -26.59 -23.07 2.16
C ILE A 246 -27.93 -23.41 1.49
N LYS A 247 -29.00 -23.59 2.29
CA LYS A 247 -30.35 -23.86 1.76
C LYS A 247 -30.88 -22.74 0.87
N GLN A 248 -30.53 -21.48 1.13
CA GLN A 248 -30.95 -20.36 0.29
C GLN A 248 -30.16 -20.29 -1.00
N ILE A 249 -28.84 -20.54 -0.95
CA ILE A 249 -28.00 -20.68 -2.15
C ILE A 249 -28.55 -21.80 -3.05
N ASP A 250 -28.96 -22.92 -2.46
CA ASP A 250 -29.58 -24.04 -3.21
C ASP A 250 -30.88 -23.63 -3.92
N LYS A 251 -31.71 -22.76 -3.31
CA LYS A 251 -32.91 -22.24 -3.97
C LYS A 251 -32.56 -21.36 -5.17
N VAL A 252 -31.58 -20.45 -5.02
CA VAL A 252 -31.12 -19.58 -6.11
C VAL A 252 -30.56 -20.42 -7.25
N LEU A 253 -29.74 -21.43 -6.95
CA LEU A 253 -29.22 -22.38 -7.93
C LEU A 253 -30.32 -23.17 -8.63
N ALA A 254 -31.36 -23.61 -7.91
CA ALA A 254 -32.48 -24.32 -8.51
C ALA A 254 -33.28 -23.43 -9.48
N ILE A 255 -33.51 -22.16 -9.12
CA ILE A 255 -34.15 -21.17 -10.01
C ILE A 255 -33.27 -20.94 -11.24
N ALA A 256 -31.98 -20.69 -11.06
CA ALA A 256 -31.04 -20.46 -12.15
C ALA A 256 -30.94 -21.65 -13.12
N LYS A 257 -30.94 -22.89 -12.60
CA LYS A 257 -30.95 -24.11 -13.43
C LYS A 257 -32.25 -24.27 -14.22
N LYS A 258 -33.39 -23.93 -13.63
CA LYS A 258 -34.69 -23.95 -14.34
C LYS A 258 -34.72 -22.92 -15.48
N ASP A 259 -34.08 -21.78 -15.24
CA ASP A 259 -34.05 -20.64 -16.14
C ASP A 259 -32.87 -20.69 -17.13
N SER A 260 -32.11 -21.80 -17.18
CA SER A 260 -30.83 -21.87 -17.91
C SER A 260 -30.94 -21.65 -19.43
N LEU A 261 -32.14 -21.87 -19.99
CA LEU A 261 -32.45 -21.68 -21.42
C LEU A 261 -32.93 -20.25 -21.76
N MET A 262 -32.99 -19.35 -20.79
CA MET A 262 -33.33 -17.95 -21.04
C MET A 262 -32.26 -17.25 -21.86
N ASP A 263 -32.67 -16.20 -22.57
CA ASP A 263 -31.75 -15.22 -23.14
C ASP A 263 -30.77 -14.71 -22.07
N PHE A 264 -29.49 -14.59 -22.45
CA PHE A 264 -28.40 -14.34 -21.51
C PHE A 264 -28.57 -13.03 -20.73
N GLU A 265 -28.97 -11.95 -21.39
CA GLU A 265 -29.15 -10.64 -20.74
C GLU A 265 -30.32 -10.66 -19.75
N LYS A 266 -31.44 -11.30 -20.13
CA LYS A 266 -32.60 -11.46 -19.23
C LYS A 266 -32.27 -12.37 -18.05
N PHE A 267 -31.53 -13.45 -18.29
CA PHE A 267 -31.06 -14.34 -17.25
C PHE A 267 -30.14 -13.61 -16.28
N LYS A 268 -29.15 -12.86 -16.80
CA LYS A 268 -28.16 -12.10 -16.02
C LYS A 268 -28.85 -11.14 -15.06
N VAL A 269 -29.81 -10.32 -15.54
CA VAL A 269 -30.61 -9.41 -14.70
C VAL A 269 -31.34 -10.16 -13.59
N LYS A 270 -32.04 -11.26 -13.92
CA LYS A 270 -32.80 -12.05 -12.94
C LYS A 270 -31.89 -12.75 -11.93
N PHE A 271 -30.76 -13.26 -12.38
CA PHE A 271 -29.76 -13.94 -11.57
C PHE A 271 -29.16 -13.00 -10.52
N PHE A 272 -28.74 -11.80 -10.92
CA PHE A 272 -28.24 -10.79 -9.98
C PHE A 272 -29.31 -10.29 -9.01
N SER A 273 -30.57 -10.16 -9.45
CA SER A 273 -31.67 -9.83 -8.52
C SER A 273 -31.85 -10.89 -7.43
N ASN A 274 -31.71 -12.18 -7.76
CA ASN A 274 -31.79 -13.25 -6.77
C ASN A 274 -30.57 -13.26 -5.82
N LEU A 275 -29.38 -12.91 -6.32
CA LEU A 275 -28.18 -12.76 -5.48
C LEU A 275 -28.31 -11.58 -4.52
N GLU A 276 -28.90 -10.45 -4.93
CA GLU A 276 -29.14 -9.32 -4.04
C GLU A 276 -30.15 -9.68 -2.92
N SER A 277 -31.19 -10.46 -3.24
CA SER A 277 -32.10 -11.00 -2.22
C SER A 277 -31.39 -11.90 -1.21
N LEU A 278 -30.51 -12.79 -1.70
CA LEU A 278 -29.71 -13.68 -0.87
C LEU A 278 -28.77 -12.90 0.08
N LYS A 279 -28.19 -11.80 -0.40
CA LYS A 279 -27.35 -10.90 0.40
C LYS A 279 -28.12 -10.31 1.58
N ASN A 280 -29.31 -9.75 1.35
CA ASN A 280 -30.17 -9.19 2.41
C ASN A 280 -30.58 -10.26 3.45
N GLU A 281 -30.86 -11.49 3.02
CA GLU A 281 -31.13 -12.60 3.94
C GLU A 281 -29.91 -12.99 4.77
N THR A 282 -28.71 -12.93 4.19
CA THR A 282 -27.45 -13.27 4.87
C THR A 282 -27.15 -12.29 6.01
N GLU A 283 -27.35 -11.00 5.78
CA GLU A 283 -27.21 -9.97 6.81
C GLU A 283 -28.12 -10.31 8.00
N ASN A 284 -29.38 -10.65 7.79
CA ASN A 284 -30.30 -11.03 8.87
C ASN A 284 -29.89 -12.31 9.64
N ILE A 285 -29.18 -13.24 8.99
CA ILE A 285 -28.78 -14.52 9.60
C ILE A 285 -27.60 -14.33 10.57
N PHE A 286 -26.65 -13.45 10.24
CA PHE A 286 -25.40 -13.27 11.00
C PHE A 286 -25.34 -11.97 11.80
N ASN A 287 -26.19 -10.99 11.51
CA ASN A 287 -26.21 -9.70 12.20
C ASN A 287 -27.01 -9.81 13.50
N LYS A 288 -26.32 -10.16 14.59
CA LYS A 288 -26.79 -9.89 15.95
C LYS A 288 -26.01 -8.70 16.46
N ASP A 289 -26.71 -7.65 16.87
CA ASP A 289 -26.17 -6.54 17.66
C ASP A 289 -25.69 -7.05 19.02
N SER A 290 -24.58 -7.78 19.03
CA SER A 290 -23.88 -8.16 20.24
C SER A 290 -22.44 -7.75 20.10
N ASN A 291 -21.99 -6.86 20.99
CA ASN A 291 -20.57 -6.56 21.20
C ASN A 291 -19.80 -7.76 21.79
N GLU A 292 -20.32 -8.97 21.65
CA GLU A 292 -19.83 -10.20 22.25
C GLU A 292 -19.11 -11.03 21.19
N SER A 293 -18.04 -11.68 21.60
CA SER A 293 -17.21 -12.51 20.75
C SER A 293 -16.83 -13.79 21.47
N TYR A 294 -16.84 -14.88 20.71
CA TYR A 294 -16.61 -16.23 21.17
C TYR A 294 -15.27 -16.70 20.61
N ILE A 295 -14.29 -16.86 21.48
CA ILE A 295 -12.94 -17.29 21.12
C ILE A 295 -12.73 -18.73 21.58
N THR A 296 -12.39 -19.60 20.66
CA THR A 296 -12.06 -21.01 20.94
C THR A 296 -10.57 -21.23 20.68
N TYR A 297 -9.81 -21.66 21.69
CA TYR A 297 -8.42 -22.08 21.56
C TYR A 297 -8.30 -23.60 21.60
N THR A 298 -7.54 -24.19 20.66
CA THR A 298 -7.28 -25.63 20.59
C THR A 298 -5.84 -25.95 20.97
N PHE A 299 -5.62 -26.93 21.86
CA PHE A 299 -4.29 -27.30 22.37
C PHE A 299 -3.93 -28.79 22.17
N GLY A 300 -4.91 -29.64 21.85
CA GLY A 300 -4.69 -31.08 21.64
C GLY A 300 -4.46 -31.90 22.92
N ALA A 301 -4.75 -31.33 24.09
CA ALA A 301 -4.81 -32.03 25.37
C ALA A 301 -5.70 -31.26 26.37
N PRO A 302 -6.22 -31.91 27.43
CA PRO A 302 -7.04 -31.25 28.43
C PRO A 302 -6.28 -30.14 29.16
N VAL A 303 -6.89 -28.95 29.20
CA VAL A 303 -6.26 -27.75 29.75
C VAL A 303 -6.69 -27.50 31.19
N LYS A 304 -5.70 -27.24 32.06
CA LYS A 304 -5.87 -26.81 33.45
C LYS A 304 -5.81 -25.29 33.59
N GLN A 305 -4.89 -24.64 32.90
CA GLN A 305 -4.73 -23.17 32.91
C GLN A 305 -4.42 -22.64 31.52
N LEU A 306 -4.98 -21.48 31.17
CA LEU A 306 -4.55 -20.68 30.02
C LEU A 306 -3.53 -19.64 30.47
N ILE A 307 -2.58 -19.34 29.59
CA ILE A 307 -1.56 -18.31 29.78
C ILE A 307 -1.55 -17.47 28.53
N MET A 308 -2.06 -16.24 28.65
CA MET A 308 -2.21 -15.32 27.52
C MET A 308 -1.18 -14.20 27.69
N TYR A 309 -0.26 -14.08 26.74
CA TYR A 309 0.77 -13.05 26.75
C TYR A 309 0.28 -11.83 25.99
N TYR A 310 0.47 -10.65 26.57
CA TYR A 310 0.08 -9.39 25.97
C TYR A 310 1.20 -8.35 26.21
N ASN A 311 1.15 -7.28 25.44
CA ASN A 311 2.07 -6.16 25.61
C ASN A 311 1.73 -5.37 26.86
N GLU A 312 2.67 -5.30 27.80
CA GLU A 312 2.57 -4.39 28.92
C GLU A 312 3.49 -3.20 28.66
N GLY A 313 2.87 -2.04 28.43
CA GLY A 313 3.59 -0.84 28.05
C GLY A 313 4.05 -0.86 26.60
N VAL A 314 4.00 0.31 25.99
CA VAL A 314 4.47 0.56 24.63
C VAL A 314 5.60 1.57 24.73
N TYR A 315 6.72 1.27 24.07
CA TYR A 315 7.70 2.29 23.76
C TYR A 315 7.28 2.96 22.45
N GLU A 316 7.05 4.26 22.51
CA GLU A 316 6.72 5.07 21.35
C GLU A 316 7.87 6.01 21.04
N ARG A 317 8.26 6.05 19.78
CA ARG A 317 9.22 7.01 19.24
C ARG A 317 8.56 7.82 18.15
N LYS A 318 8.74 9.14 18.23
CA LYS A 318 8.13 10.10 17.32
C LYS A 318 9.20 10.84 16.53
N ILE A 319 9.08 10.85 15.21
CA ILE A 319 10.00 11.58 14.33
C ILE A 319 9.19 12.50 13.45
N ASN A 320 9.54 13.79 13.46
CA ASN A 320 8.93 14.75 12.56
C ASN A 320 9.63 14.68 11.21
N ASN A 321 8.84 14.60 10.14
CA ASN A 321 9.36 14.57 8.78
C ASN A 321 8.45 15.39 7.85
N THR A 322 9.01 15.94 6.78
CA THR A 322 8.27 16.65 5.75
C THR A 322 8.25 15.80 4.49
N ILE A 323 7.05 15.42 4.06
CA ILE A 323 6.84 14.66 2.82
C ILE A 323 6.54 15.67 1.71
N THR A 324 7.30 15.60 0.62
CA THR A 324 7.21 16.54 -0.51
C THR A 324 6.65 15.88 -1.76
N LEU A 325 6.04 16.68 -2.63
CA LEU A 325 5.58 16.23 -3.94
C LEU A 325 6.73 15.68 -4.79
N LYS A 326 6.48 14.60 -5.54
CA LYS A 326 7.49 13.90 -6.35
C LYS A 326 8.02 14.76 -7.50
N LYS A 327 7.09 15.42 -8.19
CA LYS A 327 7.34 16.21 -9.40
C LYS A 327 6.38 17.39 -9.42
N ASN A 328 6.80 18.49 -10.02
CA ASN A 328 5.92 19.63 -10.16
C ASN A 328 4.74 19.28 -11.09
N GLN A 329 3.51 19.56 -10.64
CA GLN A 329 2.29 19.31 -11.39
C GLN A 329 1.61 20.65 -11.71
N PRO A 330 1.50 21.03 -12.99
CA PRO A 330 0.86 22.28 -13.39
C PRO A 330 -0.67 22.21 -13.34
N TYR A 331 -1.23 21.00 -13.42
CA TYR A 331 -2.65 20.67 -13.39
C TYR A 331 -2.80 19.20 -12.96
N LEU A 332 -4.05 18.76 -12.78
CA LEU A 332 -4.41 17.34 -12.64
C LEU A 332 -5.20 16.89 -13.88
N SER A 333 -5.18 15.60 -14.19
CA SER A 333 -5.96 15.07 -15.31
C SER A 333 -6.53 13.69 -15.00
N SER A 334 -7.76 13.43 -15.45
CA SER A 334 -8.36 12.09 -15.48
C SER A 334 -8.61 11.65 -16.92
N TYR A 335 -8.69 10.34 -17.13
CA TYR A 335 -9.02 9.73 -18.41
C TYR A 335 -10.23 8.80 -18.24
N GLU A 336 -11.30 9.12 -18.96
CA GLU A 336 -12.55 8.34 -18.98
C GLU A 336 -13.10 8.32 -20.41
N ASP A 337 -13.51 7.15 -20.90
CA ASP A 337 -14.24 6.98 -22.17
C ASP A 337 -13.66 7.71 -23.40
N GLY A 338 -12.33 7.67 -23.59
CA GLY A 338 -11.68 8.30 -24.75
C GLY A 338 -11.60 9.82 -24.66
N LYS A 339 -11.63 10.36 -23.44
CA LYS A 339 -11.60 11.78 -23.14
C LYS A 339 -10.65 12.04 -21.98
N ILE A 340 -9.87 13.11 -22.08
CA ILE A 340 -9.04 13.63 -20.98
C ILE A 340 -9.71 14.86 -20.42
N SER A 341 -9.97 14.86 -19.11
CA SER A 341 -10.44 16.03 -18.38
C SER A 341 -9.29 16.64 -17.59
N PHE A 342 -9.06 17.94 -17.75
CA PHE A 342 -7.98 18.69 -17.12
C PHE A 342 -8.53 19.60 -16.02
N TYR A 343 -7.91 19.58 -14.85
CA TYR A 343 -8.36 20.30 -13.67
C TYR A 343 -7.22 21.15 -13.10
N ASP A 344 -7.55 22.30 -12.54
CA ASP A 344 -6.57 23.09 -11.80
C ASP A 344 -6.23 22.42 -10.47
N LEU A 345 -5.22 22.97 -9.78
CA LEU A 345 -4.76 22.45 -8.49
C LEU A 345 -5.77 22.68 -7.34
N ASN A 346 -6.92 23.31 -7.61
CA ASN A 346 -8.06 23.41 -6.70
C ASN A 346 -9.19 22.44 -7.08
N GLY A 347 -8.96 21.53 -8.04
CA GLY A 347 -9.94 20.55 -8.50
C GLY A 347 -11.01 21.13 -9.42
N LYS A 348 -10.83 22.35 -9.94
CA LYS A 348 -11.78 22.96 -10.87
C LYS A 348 -11.43 22.56 -12.30
N LEU A 349 -12.42 22.08 -13.04
CA LEU A 349 -12.27 21.74 -14.46
C LEU A 349 -11.80 22.96 -15.28
N ILE A 350 -10.71 22.77 -16.02
CA ILE A 350 -10.11 23.74 -16.94
C ILE A 350 -10.67 23.57 -18.34
N THR A 351 -10.63 22.33 -18.83
CA THR A 351 -11.08 21.92 -20.17
C THR A 351 -11.18 20.40 -20.27
N GLU A 352 -11.79 19.93 -21.34
CA GLU A 352 -11.88 18.52 -21.68
C GLU A 352 -11.50 18.35 -23.15
N ILE A 353 -10.77 17.28 -23.45
CA ILE A 353 -10.30 16.98 -24.79
C ILE A 353 -10.74 15.58 -25.15
N GLU A 354 -11.55 15.48 -26.21
CA GLU A 354 -11.94 14.22 -26.82
C GLU A 354 -10.80 13.66 -27.67
N GLY A 355 -10.52 12.37 -27.52
CA GLY A 355 -9.55 11.63 -28.32
C GLY A 355 -8.80 10.56 -27.52
N ASN A 356 -8.34 9.54 -28.25
CA ASN A 356 -7.53 8.46 -27.69
C ASN A 356 -6.05 8.90 -27.59
N TYR A 357 -5.78 9.82 -26.65
CA TYR A 357 -4.43 10.24 -26.33
C TYR A 357 -3.87 9.39 -25.18
N TYR A 358 -2.64 8.92 -25.35
CA TYR A 358 -1.86 8.23 -24.34
C TYR A 358 -0.95 9.22 -23.63
N TYR A 359 -0.88 9.10 -22.31
CA TYR A 359 -0.05 9.94 -21.45
C TYR A 359 1.44 9.59 -21.60
N GLU A 360 2.28 10.59 -21.86
CA GLU A 360 3.75 10.46 -21.81
C GLU A 360 4.30 11.10 -20.52
N ASN A 361 3.91 12.35 -20.26
CA ASN A 361 4.15 13.04 -18.99
C ASN A 361 3.06 14.12 -18.75
N GLU A 362 3.24 14.99 -17.75
CA GLU A 362 2.25 16.03 -17.39
C GLU A 362 2.01 17.10 -18.45
N ARG A 363 2.67 17.07 -19.60
CA ARG A 363 2.59 18.12 -20.65
C ARG A 363 2.54 17.54 -22.05
N PHE A 364 3.04 16.32 -22.23
CA PHE A 364 3.18 15.66 -23.52
C PHE A 364 2.36 14.37 -23.56
N TYR A 365 1.77 14.12 -24.73
CA TYR A 365 0.87 13.01 -25.02
C TYR A 365 1.18 12.44 -26.40
N THR A 366 0.72 11.22 -26.69
CA THR A 366 0.83 10.62 -28.03
C THR A 366 -0.50 10.02 -28.45
N ASP A 367 -0.77 9.93 -29.74
CA ASP A 367 -1.75 8.98 -30.28
C ASP A 367 -1.01 7.87 -31.04
N LEU A 368 -1.72 7.09 -31.86
CA LEU A 368 -1.11 6.07 -32.71
C LEU A 368 -0.21 6.62 -33.83
N ASN A 369 -0.26 7.93 -34.09
CA ASN A 369 0.33 8.56 -35.28
C ASN A 369 1.42 9.58 -34.95
N ARG A 370 1.28 10.36 -33.87
CA ARG A 370 2.16 11.51 -33.57
C ARG A 370 2.10 11.92 -32.09
N TYR A 371 3.04 12.79 -31.73
CA TYR A 371 3.13 13.41 -30.41
C TYR A 371 2.33 14.72 -30.33
N TYR A 372 1.94 15.09 -29.11
CA TYR A 372 1.19 16.28 -28.80
C TYR A 372 1.75 16.97 -27.55
N TYR A 373 1.69 18.30 -27.54
CA TYR A 373 1.90 19.12 -26.36
C TYR A 373 0.55 19.71 -25.94
N PHE A 374 0.19 19.60 -24.67
CA PHE A 374 -0.98 20.29 -24.14
C PHE A 374 -0.65 21.73 -23.77
N ASP A 375 -1.08 22.67 -24.62
CA ASP A 375 -0.98 24.11 -24.37
C ASP A 375 -2.08 24.53 -23.39
N LEU A 376 -1.72 24.64 -22.11
CA LEU A 376 -2.65 25.00 -21.03
C LEU A 376 -3.29 26.38 -21.25
N SER A 377 -2.60 27.31 -21.90
CA SER A 377 -3.11 28.67 -22.14
C SER A 377 -4.20 28.67 -23.20
N LYS A 378 -4.02 27.86 -24.25
CA LYS A 378 -4.99 27.68 -25.34
C LYS A 378 -6.01 26.59 -25.04
N LYS A 379 -5.76 25.76 -24.02
CA LYS A 379 -6.59 24.61 -23.61
C LYS A 379 -6.76 23.59 -24.73
N GLN A 380 -5.69 23.30 -25.45
CA GLN A 380 -5.73 22.46 -26.66
C GLN A 380 -4.49 21.57 -26.77
N MET A 381 -4.66 20.41 -27.42
CA MET A 381 -3.54 19.58 -27.87
C MET A 381 -2.94 20.17 -29.15
N ILE A 382 -1.65 20.50 -29.09
CA ILE A 382 -0.89 20.99 -30.24
C ILE A 382 -0.08 19.81 -30.79
N PRO A 383 -0.30 19.40 -32.05
CA PRO A 383 0.49 18.32 -32.65
C PRO A 383 1.95 18.76 -32.80
N LEU A 384 2.86 17.85 -32.48
CA LEU A 384 4.30 18.04 -32.61
C LEU A 384 4.81 17.32 -33.85
N SER A 385 5.77 17.93 -34.53
CA SER A 385 6.38 17.40 -35.76
C SER A 385 7.68 16.62 -35.51
N TYR A 386 7.93 16.20 -34.27
CA TYR A 386 9.14 15.47 -33.92
C TYR A 386 9.07 14.02 -34.38
N TYR A 387 10.16 13.54 -34.96
CA TYR A 387 10.36 12.13 -35.31
C TYR A 387 10.34 11.24 -34.06
N LYS A 388 10.96 11.70 -32.97
CA LYS A 388 11.06 10.97 -31.70
C LYS A 388 11.09 11.92 -30.52
N ILE A 389 10.44 11.53 -29.43
CA ILE A 389 10.62 12.14 -28.11
C ILE A 389 11.05 11.10 -27.08
N GLU A 390 11.76 11.54 -26.04
CA GLU A 390 12.09 10.76 -24.85
C GLU A 390 11.82 11.57 -23.59
N ILE A 391 11.16 10.94 -22.62
CA ILE A 391 10.80 11.60 -21.37
C ILE A 391 11.99 11.63 -20.42
N VAL A 392 12.26 12.81 -19.87
CA VAL A 392 13.31 13.04 -18.88
C VAL A 392 12.72 13.77 -17.65
N SER A 393 13.58 14.15 -16.71
CA SER A 393 13.17 14.69 -15.40
C SER A 393 12.32 15.97 -15.52
N ASN A 394 11.43 16.21 -14.54
CA ASN A 394 10.59 17.41 -14.41
C ASN A 394 9.71 17.83 -15.60
N ASN A 395 9.08 16.87 -16.28
CA ASN A 395 8.21 17.11 -17.45
C ASN A 395 8.93 17.69 -18.68
N PHE A 396 10.27 17.63 -18.71
CA PHE A 396 11.04 17.89 -19.90
C PHE A 396 11.01 16.68 -20.84
N ILE A 397 11.29 16.94 -22.11
CA ILE A 397 11.52 15.90 -23.11
C ILE A 397 12.81 16.18 -23.86
N LEU A 398 13.41 15.12 -24.38
CA LEU A 398 14.40 15.19 -25.44
C LEU A 398 13.69 14.88 -26.74
N ALA A 399 13.76 15.75 -27.73
CA ALA A 399 13.10 15.56 -29.02
C ALA A 399 14.12 15.60 -30.18
N LYS A 400 13.81 14.90 -31.27
CA LYS A 400 14.54 15.00 -32.54
C LYS A 400 13.58 15.26 -33.68
N GLU A 401 14.00 16.10 -34.62
CA GLU A 401 13.24 16.40 -35.84
C GLU A 401 13.30 15.24 -36.85
N ASP A 402 14.45 14.56 -36.95
CA ASP A 402 14.68 13.35 -37.76
C ASP A 402 15.71 12.41 -37.09
N ASP A 403 16.13 11.35 -37.78
CA ASP A 403 17.07 10.36 -37.27
C ASP A 403 18.54 10.86 -37.19
N GLU A 404 18.90 11.84 -38.02
CA GLU A 404 20.25 12.43 -38.07
C GLU A 404 20.43 13.64 -37.13
N SER A 405 19.32 14.28 -36.75
CA SER A 405 19.31 15.47 -35.90
C SER A 405 19.81 15.17 -34.48
N PRO A 406 20.51 16.12 -33.82
CA PRO A 406 20.83 15.99 -32.42
C PRO A 406 19.55 16.08 -31.57
N PHE A 407 19.60 15.55 -30.35
CA PHE A 407 18.48 15.75 -29.42
C PHE A 407 18.38 17.21 -29.02
N GLU A 408 17.16 17.68 -28.79
CA GLU A 408 16.86 18.99 -28.24
C GLU A 408 16.13 18.81 -26.93
N LEU A 409 16.62 19.47 -25.88
CA LEU A 409 15.92 19.55 -24.61
C LEU A 409 14.81 20.59 -24.72
N ILE A 410 13.59 20.16 -24.43
CA ILE A 410 12.38 20.97 -24.48
C ILE A 410 11.71 20.93 -23.11
N ASP A 411 11.32 22.11 -22.62
CA ASP A 411 10.63 22.22 -21.34
C ASP A 411 9.15 21.81 -21.41
N GLY A 412 8.50 21.76 -20.24
CA GLY A 412 7.07 21.47 -20.14
C GLY A 412 6.13 22.51 -20.78
N ASN A 413 6.64 23.61 -21.35
CA ASN A 413 5.86 24.58 -22.11
C ASN A 413 6.16 24.52 -23.62
N ASN A 414 6.78 23.43 -24.07
CA ASN A 414 7.22 23.22 -25.45
C ASN A 414 8.20 24.30 -25.95
N LYS A 415 9.02 24.86 -25.05
CA LYS A 415 10.09 25.78 -25.39
C LYS A 415 11.41 25.00 -25.48
N LYS A 416 12.08 25.14 -26.62
CA LYS A 416 13.46 24.65 -26.81
C LYS A 416 14.40 25.35 -25.85
N ILE A 417 15.15 24.57 -25.08
CA ILE A 417 16.11 25.05 -24.08
C ILE A 417 17.53 24.96 -24.64
N MET A 418 17.93 23.80 -25.15
CA MET A 418 19.27 23.59 -25.69
C MET A 418 19.36 22.33 -26.57
N THR A 419 20.40 22.26 -27.39
CA THR A 419 20.81 21.02 -28.06
C THR A 419 21.54 20.11 -27.07
N VAL A 420 21.40 18.79 -27.22
CA VAL A 420 21.94 17.76 -26.31
C VAL A 420 22.84 16.82 -27.10
N ASP A 421 24.12 16.80 -26.73
CA ASP A 421 25.16 15.95 -27.32
C ASP A 421 25.16 14.55 -26.70
N GLY A 422 24.71 14.44 -25.45
CA GLY A 422 24.55 13.18 -24.74
C GLY A 422 23.78 13.37 -23.44
N TYR A 423 23.16 12.30 -22.94
CA TYR A 423 22.42 12.34 -21.69
C TYR A 423 22.42 10.96 -21.01
N ASN A 424 22.14 10.97 -19.71
CA ASN A 424 21.84 9.77 -18.94
C ASN A 424 20.64 10.10 -18.04
N TYR A 425 19.55 9.34 -18.17
CA TYR A 425 18.36 9.51 -17.33
C TYR A 425 18.24 8.34 -16.37
N ASP A 426 18.35 8.64 -15.08
CA ASP A 426 18.05 7.72 -14.00
C ASP A 426 16.60 7.89 -13.57
N LYS A 427 15.77 6.91 -13.95
CA LYS A 427 14.34 6.88 -13.68
C LYS A 427 14.02 6.60 -12.21
N ASP A 428 14.90 5.89 -11.48
CA ASP A 428 14.63 5.52 -10.09
C ASP A 428 14.74 6.76 -9.19
N PHE A 429 15.63 7.69 -9.53
CA PHE A 429 15.87 8.93 -8.79
C PHE A 429 15.31 10.18 -9.48
N ASP A 430 14.72 10.01 -10.68
CA ASP A 430 14.25 11.07 -11.59
C ASP A 430 15.28 12.21 -11.73
N VAL A 431 16.47 11.83 -12.16
CA VAL A 431 17.54 12.79 -12.43
C VAL A 431 18.16 12.52 -13.80
N THR A 432 18.43 13.59 -14.54
CA THR A 432 19.00 13.54 -15.87
C THR A 432 20.32 14.30 -15.89
N LEU A 433 21.40 13.60 -16.22
CA LEU A 433 22.66 14.21 -16.63
C LEU A 433 22.57 14.57 -18.10
N ILE A 434 22.94 15.80 -18.45
CA ILE A 434 22.89 16.33 -19.82
C ILE A 434 24.28 16.86 -20.17
N HIS A 435 24.78 16.49 -21.34
CA HIS A 435 25.98 17.02 -21.95
C HIS A 435 25.59 17.86 -23.16
N SER A 436 26.04 19.11 -23.19
CA SER A 436 25.75 20.07 -24.27
C SER A 436 26.89 21.06 -24.40
N ASN A 437 27.43 21.25 -25.61
CA ASN A 437 28.48 22.22 -25.93
C ASN A 437 29.69 22.15 -24.98
N ASN A 438 30.20 20.93 -24.72
CA ASN A 438 31.29 20.65 -23.77
C ASN A 438 31.00 21.05 -22.31
N LYS A 439 29.73 21.18 -21.94
CA LYS A 439 29.28 21.50 -20.58
C LYS A 439 28.32 20.43 -20.07
N TYR A 440 28.26 20.31 -18.76
CA TYR A 440 27.40 19.34 -18.07
C TYR A 440 26.32 20.03 -17.27
N TYR A 441 25.11 19.48 -17.35
CA TYR A 441 23.94 19.97 -16.65
C TYR A 441 23.26 18.84 -15.90
N ILE A 442 22.71 19.16 -14.73
CA ILE A 442 21.85 18.26 -13.95
C ILE A 442 20.42 18.80 -14.00
N LEU A 443 19.48 17.96 -14.39
CA LEU A 443 18.05 18.23 -14.32
C LEU A 443 17.41 17.23 -13.36
N ASN A 444 16.76 17.72 -12.30
CA ASN A 444 16.01 16.92 -11.34
C ASN A 444 14.54 17.36 -11.33
N ASN A 445 13.68 16.64 -10.61
CA ASN A 445 12.23 16.95 -10.52
C ASN A 445 11.84 18.26 -9.80
N GLN A 446 12.80 18.97 -9.19
CA GLN A 446 12.56 20.21 -8.45
C GLN A 446 12.98 21.44 -9.27
N ASN A 447 13.93 21.30 -10.18
CA ASN A 447 14.54 22.43 -10.89
C ASN A 447 13.72 22.84 -12.11
N GLN A 448 13.35 24.12 -12.18
CA GLN A 448 12.66 24.69 -13.35
C GLN A 448 13.57 24.78 -14.59
N GLU A 449 14.89 24.76 -14.40
CA GLU A 449 15.89 24.82 -15.48
C GLU A 449 17.05 23.84 -15.18
N PRO A 450 17.75 23.31 -16.20
CA PRO A 450 18.95 22.50 -16.00
C PRO A 450 20.07 23.27 -15.29
N ILE A 451 20.69 22.68 -14.27
CA ILE A 451 21.77 23.30 -13.50
C ILE A 451 23.12 23.00 -14.16
N GLU A 452 23.79 24.03 -14.67
CA GLU A 452 25.18 23.91 -15.16
C GLU A 452 26.14 23.62 -14.01
N ILE A 453 26.91 22.53 -14.12
CA ILE A 453 27.99 22.23 -13.19
C ILE A 453 29.28 22.84 -13.72
N LYS A 454 29.74 23.90 -13.05
CA LYS A 454 30.89 24.70 -13.46
C LYS A 454 32.19 24.14 -12.91
N ASN A 455 33.31 24.55 -13.51
CA ASN A 455 34.67 24.29 -13.02
C ASN A 455 35.05 22.80 -12.99
N ILE A 456 34.53 22.01 -13.92
CA ILE A 456 34.82 20.58 -14.08
C ILE A 456 35.18 20.27 -15.54
N ASP A 457 35.91 19.19 -15.76
CA ASP A 457 36.25 18.68 -17.09
C ASP A 457 35.26 17.59 -17.53
N LYS A 458 34.74 16.81 -16.57
CA LYS A 458 33.78 15.74 -16.83
C LYS A 458 32.82 15.55 -15.65
N LEU A 459 31.57 15.20 -15.97
CA LEU A 459 30.58 14.70 -15.02
C LEU A 459 30.06 13.35 -15.52
N SER A 460 29.95 12.37 -14.64
CA SER A 460 29.35 11.07 -14.94
C SER A 460 28.38 10.65 -13.86
N TYR A 461 27.32 9.96 -14.26
CA TYR A 461 26.38 9.34 -13.33
C TYR A 461 27.12 8.31 -12.46
N ALA A 462 26.81 8.34 -11.17
CA ALA A 462 27.35 7.42 -10.18
C ALA A 462 26.27 6.38 -9.82
N GLU A 463 25.63 6.51 -8.66
CA GLU A 463 24.43 5.76 -8.26
C GLU A 463 23.56 6.63 -7.36
N LYS A 464 22.30 6.23 -7.18
CA LYS A 464 21.35 6.84 -6.23
C LYS A 464 21.15 8.34 -6.40
N GLY A 465 21.20 8.82 -7.65
CA GLY A 465 21.06 10.23 -7.98
C GLY A 465 22.27 11.11 -7.69
N TYR A 466 23.45 10.52 -7.45
CA TYR A 466 24.72 11.24 -7.31
C TYR A 466 25.57 11.19 -8.58
N PHE A 467 26.51 12.12 -8.67
CA PHE A 467 27.39 12.28 -9.83
C PHE A 467 28.85 12.39 -9.41
N VAL A 468 29.74 11.76 -10.18
CA VAL A 468 31.19 11.92 -10.05
C VAL A 468 31.63 13.10 -10.91
N ALA A 469 32.20 14.11 -10.27
CA ALA A 469 32.82 15.25 -10.93
C ALA A 469 34.32 15.05 -11.03
N ASN A 470 34.88 15.32 -12.20
CA ASN A 470 36.32 15.27 -12.45
C ASN A 470 36.84 16.62 -12.92
N LYS A 471 38.00 17.04 -12.38
CA LYS A 471 38.75 18.22 -12.82
C LYS A 471 40.24 17.99 -12.64
N ASN A 472 41.04 18.22 -13.68
CA ASN A 472 42.49 18.04 -13.65
C ASN A 472 42.92 16.67 -13.09
N ASN A 473 42.22 15.61 -13.48
CA ASN A 473 42.40 14.24 -12.96
C ASN A 473 42.12 14.07 -11.45
N LYS A 474 41.55 15.07 -10.77
CA LYS A 474 41.01 14.94 -9.42
C LYS A 474 39.50 14.71 -9.48
N PHE A 475 38.98 14.01 -8.48
CA PHE A 475 37.60 13.56 -8.41
C PHE A 475 36.92 14.10 -7.15
N GLY A 476 35.61 14.30 -7.26
CA GLY A 476 34.70 14.66 -6.17
C GLY A 476 33.27 14.25 -6.52
N PHE A 477 32.32 14.61 -5.66
CA PHE A 477 30.91 14.24 -5.83
C PHE A 477 29.98 15.43 -5.80
N VAL A 478 28.95 15.33 -6.62
CA VAL A 478 27.89 16.31 -6.77
C VAL A 478 26.54 15.64 -6.52
N ASP A 479 25.67 16.26 -5.75
CA ASP A 479 24.30 15.80 -5.56
C ASP A 479 23.37 16.21 -6.71
N SER A 480 22.14 15.73 -6.70
CA SER A 480 21.14 16.05 -7.74
C SER A 480 20.73 17.53 -7.78
N ASN A 481 21.10 18.33 -6.79
CA ASN A 481 20.89 19.79 -6.76
C ASN A 481 22.11 20.57 -7.30
N GLY A 482 23.13 19.86 -7.79
CA GLY A 482 24.36 20.47 -8.31
C GLY A 482 25.33 20.93 -7.22
N LYS A 483 25.11 20.57 -5.95
CA LYS A 483 26.01 20.91 -4.85
C LYS A 483 27.16 19.91 -4.80
N ILE A 484 28.40 20.40 -4.75
CA ILE A 484 29.57 19.58 -4.45
C ILE A 484 29.48 19.13 -2.99
N ILE A 485 29.26 17.84 -2.78
CA ILE A 485 29.16 17.20 -1.45
C ILE A 485 30.51 16.61 -1.00
N ILE A 486 31.35 16.21 -1.96
CA ILE A 486 32.73 15.77 -1.72
C ILE A 486 33.62 16.62 -2.62
N PRO A 487 34.59 17.38 -2.07
CA PRO A 487 35.48 18.25 -2.86
C PRO A 487 36.23 17.50 -3.96
N ILE A 488 36.52 18.19 -5.06
CA ILE A 488 37.26 17.64 -6.21
C ILE A 488 38.78 17.69 -5.95
N GLU A 489 39.25 16.84 -5.04
CA GLU A 489 40.65 16.81 -4.60
C GLU A 489 41.28 15.41 -4.52
N TYR A 490 40.51 14.36 -4.84
CA TYR A 490 40.91 12.97 -4.71
C TYR A 490 41.48 12.40 -6.00
N ASP A 491 42.47 11.51 -5.93
CA ASP A 491 43.10 10.90 -7.11
C ASP A 491 42.27 9.76 -7.70
N GLU A 492 41.53 9.03 -6.86
CA GLU A 492 40.71 7.90 -7.29
C GLU A 492 39.36 7.88 -6.57
N VAL A 493 38.34 7.41 -7.28
CA VAL A 493 36.99 7.11 -6.78
C VAL A 493 36.65 5.68 -7.18
N GLN A 494 36.15 4.88 -6.24
CA GLN A 494 35.69 3.50 -6.49
C GLN A 494 34.34 3.23 -5.84
N PRO A 495 33.49 2.37 -6.44
CA PRO A 495 32.27 1.87 -5.80
C PRO A 495 32.58 1.30 -4.41
N PHE A 496 31.71 1.53 -3.43
CA PHE A 496 31.94 1.04 -2.07
C PHE A 496 31.98 -0.51 -2.00
N ASP A 497 31.27 -1.20 -2.89
CA ASP A 497 31.23 -2.66 -2.98
C ASP A 497 32.61 -3.32 -3.22
N ASP A 498 33.58 -2.55 -3.72
CA ASP A 498 34.94 -3.04 -3.97
C ASP A 498 35.84 -2.98 -2.71
N PHE A 499 35.37 -2.39 -1.60
CA PHE A 499 36.12 -2.32 -0.33
C PHE A 499 35.75 -3.50 0.58
N VAL A 500 36.69 -4.45 0.71
CA VAL A 500 36.47 -5.74 1.37
C VAL A 500 36.33 -5.66 2.91
N ASP A 501 36.66 -4.53 3.53
CA ASP A 501 36.86 -4.42 5.00
C ASP A 501 36.02 -3.33 5.71
N LEU A 502 35.00 -2.74 5.07
CA LEU A 502 34.22 -1.63 5.67
C LEU A 502 32.73 -1.98 5.82
N THR A 503 32.14 -1.65 6.97
CA THR A 503 30.72 -1.90 7.25
C THR A 503 29.84 -0.86 6.56
N TYR A 504 28.95 -1.37 5.71
CA TYR A 504 27.95 -0.66 4.92
C TYR A 504 26.94 0.08 5.81
N GLN A 505 27.02 1.40 5.92
CA GLN A 505 25.88 2.34 6.07
C GLN A 505 26.33 3.72 5.54
N ASP A 506 25.62 4.24 4.54
CA ASP A 506 25.67 5.63 4.04
C ASP A 506 26.86 6.10 3.17
N VAL A 507 27.84 5.25 2.84
CA VAL A 507 28.95 5.63 1.95
C VAL A 507 28.82 4.91 0.61
N LEU A 508 28.58 5.67 -0.47
CA LEU A 508 28.41 5.10 -1.82
C LEU A 508 29.75 4.81 -2.51
N PHE A 509 30.81 5.49 -2.11
CA PHE A 509 32.11 5.42 -2.78
C PHE A 509 33.27 5.62 -1.79
N GLY A 510 34.37 4.91 -2.02
CA GLY A 510 35.65 5.23 -1.40
C GLY A 510 36.41 6.25 -2.24
N VAL A 511 37.09 7.19 -1.56
CA VAL A 511 37.97 8.17 -2.18
C VAL A 511 39.40 7.97 -1.69
N LYS A 512 40.38 8.08 -2.61
CA LYS A 512 41.81 7.99 -2.27
C LYS A 512 42.49 9.30 -2.64
N LYS A 513 43.27 9.82 -1.69
CA LYS A 513 44.04 11.07 -1.83
C LYS A 513 45.47 10.81 -2.28
#